data_AF-A0A839S2K3-F1
#
_entry.id   AF-A0A839S2K3-F1
#
_cell.length_a   1.000
_cell.length_b   1.000
_cell.length_c   1.000
_cell.angle_alpha   90.00
_cell.angle_beta   90.00
_cell.angle_gamma   90.00
#
_symmetry.space_group_name_H-M   'P 1'
#
loop_
_entity.id
_entity.type
_entity.pdbx_description
1 polymer ?
#
loop_
_entity_poly.entity_id
_entity_poly.type
_entity_poly.pdbx_seq_one_letter_code
_entity_poly.pdbx_strand_id
1 'polypeptide(L)'
;MSASVVTIVVVAVAALFAVLAVLPVRPMQAAVIERGGRFHAVAGPGLTLRVPFLDKVRTTVDLREQVLHIPAQPVVTSDRTSVSIGITAYFAVVDVRASVYDRPGDLYRESESGRERSVGESVERVVTLALREFAGTDGSNGPAPDIVGNRVRDEADRTAMRWGVRVRRVEVRPMEPSPSSHGPHHGQHHTNIHRGSNKP
;
A
#
# COMPACT_ATOMS: atom_id res chain seq x y z
N MET A 1 19.64 -4.92 55.51
CA MET A 1 18.72 -3.89 54.97
C MET A 1 17.53 -3.83 55.91
N SER A 2 17.10 -2.65 56.36
CA SER A 2 15.95 -2.53 57.26
C SER A 2 14.65 -2.90 56.54
N ALA A 3 13.67 -3.44 57.27
CA ALA A 3 12.37 -3.83 56.70
C ALA A 3 11.70 -2.68 55.92
N SER A 4 11.87 -1.44 56.39
CA SER A 4 11.38 -0.24 55.72
C SER A 4 11.97 -0.05 54.32
N VAL A 5 13.26 -0.35 54.13
CA VAL A 5 13.92 -0.24 52.82
C VAL A 5 13.35 -1.27 51.85
N VAL A 6 13.10 -2.51 52.31
CA VAL A 6 12.49 -3.56 51.49
C VAL A 6 11.07 -3.15 51.06
N THR A 7 10.25 -2.64 51.98
CA THR A 7 8.90 -2.17 51.67
C THR A 7 8.90 -1.04 50.65
N ILE A 8 9.79 -0.05 50.81
CA ILE A 8 9.91 1.07 49.86
C ILE A 8 10.27 0.57 48.47
N VAL A 9 11.22 -0.36 48.36
CA VAL A 9 11.64 -0.93 47.07
C VAL A 9 10.49 -1.69 46.41
N VAL A 10 9.76 -2.52 47.15
CA VAL A 10 8.61 -3.27 46.61
C VAL A 10 7.52 -2.33 46.10
N VAL A 11 7.18 -1.28 46.86
CA VAL A 11 6.18 -0.30 46.44
C VAL A 11 6.64 0.47 45.21
N ALA A 12 7.90 0.88 45.15
CA ALA A 12 8.47 1.59 44.00
C ALA A 12 8.43 0.71 42.73
N VAL A 13 8.80 -0.57 42.83
CA VAL A 13 8.74 -1.52 41.71
C VAL A 13 7.30 -1.76 41.27
N ALA A 14 6.36 -1.94 42.21
CA ALA A 14 4.95 -2.10 41.90
C ALA A 14 4.37 -0.87 41.18
N ALA A 15 4.68 0.34 41.66
CA ALA A 15 4.28 1.59 41.03
C ALA A 15 4.86 1.73 39.61
N LEU A 16 6.14 1.40 39.43
CA LEU A 16 6.78 1.38 38.12
C LEU A 16 6.08 0.41 37.15
N PHE A 17 5.77 -0.80 37.61
CA PHE A 17 5.03 -1.79 36.82
C PHE A 17 3.64 -1.28 36.42
N ALA A 18 2.91 -0.66 37.35
CA ALA A 18 1.58 -0.12 37.08
C ALA A 18 1.62 0.97 36.00
N VAL A 19 2.61 1.89 36.04
CA VAL A 19 2.78 2.93 35.02
C VAL A 19 3.14 2.33 33.67
N LEU A 20 4.06 1.36 33.62
CA LEU A 20 4.49 0.72 32.37
C LEU A 20 3.40 -0.16 31.74
N ALA A 21 2.46 -0.65 32.54
CA ALA A 21 1.36 -1.50 32.11
C ALA A 21 0.29 -0.71 31.35
N VAL A 22 0.21 0.60 31.55
CA VAL A 22 -0.76 1.44 30.85
C VAL A 22 -0.24 1.77 29.45
N LEU A 23 -0.99 1.37 28.42
CA LEU A 23 -0.76 1.71 27.03
C LEU A 23 -1.84 2.69 26.55
N PRO A 24 -1.49 3.97 26.31
CA PRO A 24 -2.42 4.92 25.70
C PRO A 24 -2.49 4.69 24.18
N VAL A 25 -3.67 4.33 23.69
CA VAL A 25 -3.97 4.23 22.25
C VAL A 25 -4.81 5.44 21.85
N ARG A 26 -4.38 6.16 20.82
CA ARG A 26 -5.07 7.38 20.36
C ARG A 26 -6.45 7.06 19.78
N PRO A 27 -7.40 8.01 19.80
CA PRO A 27 -8.68 7.86 19.13
C PRO A 27 -8.50 7.53 17.64
N MET A 28 -9.36 6.63 17.13
CA MET A 28 -9.33 6.17 15.74
C MET A 28 -8.05 5.42 15.36
N GLN A 29 -7.30 4.92 16.34
CA GLN A 29 -6.17 4.02 16.14
C GLN A 29 -6.40 2.72 16.89
N ALA A 30 -5.72 1.67 16.43
CA ALA A 30 -5.69 0.39 17.10
C ALA A 30 -4.25 -0.14 17.13
N ALA A 31 -3.82 -0.67 18.26
CA ALA A 31 -2.49 -1.23 18.45
C ALA A 31 -2.55 -2.77 18.43
N VAL A 32 -1.71 -3.40 17.62
CA VAL A 32 -1.54 -4.85 17.62
C VAL A 32 -0.53 -5.23 18.70
N ILE A 33 -0.96 -6.05 19.65
CA ILE A 33 -0.14 -6.52 20.76
C ILE A 33 0.26 -7.97 20.51
N GLU A 34 1.55 -8.23 20.65
CA GLU A 34 2.14 -9.56 20.64
C GLU A 34 2.64 -9.93 22.03
N ARG A 35 2.44 -11.20 22.41
CA ARG A 35 2.95 -11.77 23.67
C ARG A 35 3.89 -12.92 23.33
N GLY A 36 5.15 -12.81 23.72
CA GLY A 36 6.15 -13.86 23.45
C GLY A 36 6.31 -14.18 21.96
N GLY A 37 6.15 -13.20 21.08
CA GLY A 37 6.29 -13.35 19.63
C GLY A 37 5.08 -13.93 18.90
N ARG A 38 3.92 -14.04 19.55
CA ARG A 38 2.65 -14.43 18.90
C ARG A 38 1.61 -13.34 19.08
N PHE A 39 0.66 -13.27 18.14
CA PHE A 39 -0.52 -12.42 18.26
C PHE A 39 -1.23 -12.69 19.60
N HIS A 40 -1.50 -11.62 20.35
CA HIS A 40 -2.25 -11.68 21.60
C HIS A 40 -3.61 -10.99 21.48
N ALA A 41 -3.61 -9.72 21.09
CA ALA A 41 -4.82 -8.90 21.06
C ALA A 41 -4.68 -7.68 20.14
N VAL A 42 -5.83 -7.11 19.76
CA VAL A 42 -5.92 -5.77 19.18
C VAL A 42 -6.45 -4.83 20.26
N ALA A 43 -5.64 -3.86 20.66
CA ALA A 43 -6.01 -2.83 21.60
C ALA A 43 -6.69 -1.67 20.86
N GLY A 44 -7.97 -1.43 21.16
CA GLY A 44 -8.73 -0.30 20.64
C GLY A 44 -8.32 1.04 21.28
N PRO A 45 -8.97 2.15 20.87
CA PRO A 45 -8.69 3.48 21.39
C PRO A 45 -8.99 3.57 22.91
N GLY A 46 -8.13 4.27 23.64
CA GLY A 46 -8.24 4.45 25.09
C GLY A 46 -7.04 3.93 25.87
N LEU A 47 -7.23 3.73 27.17
CA LEU A 47 -6.20 3.16 28.05
C LEU A 47 -6.35 1.64 28.06
N THR A 48 -5.39 0.95 27.47
CA THR A 48 -5.34 -0.51 27.48
C THR A 48 -4.26 -0.99 28.44
N LEU A 49 -4.56 -2.02 29.24
CA LEU A 49 -3.57 -2.67 30.07
C LEU A 49 -2.79 -3.70 29.26
N ARG A 50 -1.47 -3.60 29.31
CA ARG A 50 -0.53 -4.59 28.78
C ARG A 50 0.37 -5.09 29.88
N VAL A 51 0.89 -6.30 29.74
CA VAL A 51 1.91 -6.84 30.65
C VAL A 51 3.27 -6.29 30.23
N PRO A 52 3.92 -5.42 31.04
CA PRO A 52 5.24 -4.89 30.69
C PRO A 52 6.23 -6.03 30.42
N PHE A 53 7.17 -5.81 29.50
CA PHE A 53 8.21 -6.76 29.08
C PHE A 53 7.74 -7.99 28.31
N LEU A 54 6.56 -8.53 28.63
CA LEU A 54 6.00 -9.70 27.93
C LEU A 54 5.16 -9.30 26.70
N ASP A 55 4.42 -8.20 26.81
CA ASP A 55 3.60 -7.65 25.74
C ASP A 55 4.36 -6.55 24.99
N LYS A 56 4.53 -6.77 23.68
CA LYS A 56 5.13 -5.82 22.76
C LYS A 56 4.05 -5.28 21.81
N VAL A 57 4.01 -3.96 21.64
CA VAL A 57 3.23 -3.34 20.57
C VAL A 57 3.99 -3.56 19.26
N ARG A 58 3.41 -4.33 18.34
CA ARG A 58 4.01 -4.58 17.03
C ARG A 58 3.86 -3.38 16.11
N THR A 59 2.61 -2.94 15.93
CA THR A 59 2.29 -1.80 15.09
C THR A 59 1.01 -1.12 15.56
N THR A 60 0.90 0.17 15.28
CA THR A 60 -0.31 0.96 15.51
C THR A 60 -0.88 1.34 14.16
N VAL A 61 -2.14 0.97 13.94
CA VAL A 61 -2.85 1.16 12.67
C VAL A 61 -3.86 2.29 12.82
N ASP A 62 -3.88 3.20 11.85
CA ASP A 62 -4.90 4.23 11.75
C ASP A 62 -6.16 3.66 11.09
N LEU A 63 -7.30 3.81 11.77
CA LEU A 63 -8.62 3.34 11.32
C LEU A 63 -9.33 4.38 10.44
N ARG A 64 -8.75 5.58 10.30
CA ARG A 64 -9.29 6.63 9.43
C ARG A 64 -9.14 6.24 7.98
N GLU A 65 -9.94 6.90 7.15
CA GLU A 65 -9.74 6.89 5.71
C GLU A 65 -8.44 7.59 5.36
N GLN A 66 -7.61 6.90 4.58
CA GLN A 66 -6.30 7.34 4.15
C GLN A 66 -6.32 7.51 2.63
N VAL A 67 -5.56 8.52 2.17
CA VAL A 67 -5.39 8.83 0.76
C VAL A 67 -4.02 8.32 0.32
N LEU A 68 -3.99 7.52 -0.74
CA LEU A 68 -2.79 6.99 -1.34
C LEU A 68 -2.68 7.46 -2.79
N HIS A 69 -1.60 8.17 -3.09
CA HIS A 69 -1.25 8.55 -4.46
C HIS A 69 -0.35 7.47 -5.06
N ILE A 70 -0.80 6.88 -6.16
CA ILE A 70 -0.08 5.83 -6.87
C ILE A 70 0.58 6.47 -8.10
N PRO A 71 1.90 6.25 -8.31
CA PRO A 71 2.61 6.84 -9.42
C PRO A 71 2.03 6.44 -10.77
N ALA A 72 2.20 7.30 -11.77
CA ALA A 72 1.68 7.08 -13.11
C ALA A 72 2.21 5.77 -13.69
N GLN A 73 1.31 4.91 -14.19
CA GLN A 73 1.69 3.74 -14.96
C GLN A 73 1.38 4.01 -16.44
N PRO A 74 2.29 3.66 -17.38
CA PRO A 74 2.00 3.73 -18.80
C PRO A 74 0.97 2.65 -19.14
N VAL A 75 -0.19 3.06 -19.64
CA VAL A 75 -1.21 2.15 -20.14
C VAL A 75 -1.27 2.32 -21.66
N VAL A 76 -1.09 1.22 -22.39
CA VAL A 76 -1.26 1.21 -23.84
C VAL A 76 -2.75 1.10 -24.13
N THR A 77 -3.32 2.14 -24.74
CA THR A 77 -4.70 2.14 -25.19
C THR A 77 -4.83 1.42 -26.54
N SER A 78 -6.05 1.03 -26.96
CA SER A 78 -6.22 0.25 -28.20
C SER A 78 -5.86 1.00 -29.49
N ASP A 79 -5.78 2.33 -29.44
CA ASP A 79 -5.26 3.17 -30.52
C ASP A 79 -3.71 3.11 -30.63
N ARG A 80 -3.07 2.29 -29.78
CA ARG A 80 -1.61 2.15 -29.66
C ARG A 80 -0.90 3.42 -29.16
N THR A 81 -1.64 4.31 -28.51
CA THR A 81 -1.07 5.44 -27.78
C THR A 81 -0.74 5.01 -26.35
N SER A 82 0.40 5.48 -25.82
CA SER A 82 0.74 5.31 -24.41
C SER A 82 0.26 6.53 -23.64
N VAL A 83 -0.74 6.34 -22.77
CA VAL A 83 -1.19 7.40 -21.85
C VAL A 83 -0.78 7.03 -20.44
N SER A 84 -0.18 7.99 -19.75
CA SER A 84 0.15 7.85 -18.32
C SER A 84 -1.09 8.20 -17.50
N ILE A 85 -1.49 7.28 -16.63
CA ILE A 85 -2.69 7.46 -15.80
C ILE A 85 -2.26 7.58 -14.33
N GLY A 86 -2.62 8.70 -13.71
CA GLY A 86 -2.47 8.91 -12.27
C GLY A 86 -3.65 8.36 -11.49
N ILE A 87 -3.38 7.69 -10.37
CA ILE A 87 -4.42 7.07 -9.55
C ILE A 87 -4.32 7.57 -8.12
N THR A 88 -5.46 7.92 -7.53
CA THR A 88 -5.59 8.19 -6.10
C THR A 88 -6.60 7.24 -5.47
N ALA A 89 -6.17 6.44 -4.51
CA ALA A 89 -7.01 5.48 -3.81
C ALA A 89 -7.34 5.96 -2.40
N TYR A 90 -8.59 5.81 -2.00
CA TYR A 90 -9.10 6.08 -0.65
C TYR A 90 -9.42 4.74 0.01
N PHE A 91 -8.76 4.45 1.13
CA PHE A 91 -8.91 3.17 1.82
C PHE A 91 -8.96 3.34 3.33
N ALA A 92 -9.54 2.37 4.02
CA ALA A 92 -9.54 2.31 5.48
C ALA A 92 -9.35 0.87 5.95
N VAL A 93 -8.66 0.70 7.08
CA VAL A 93 -8.51 -0.61 7.72
C VAL A 93 -9.79 -0.95 8.48
N VAL A 94 -10.40 -2.08 8.15
CA VAL A 94 -11.63 -2.58 8.79
C VAL A 94 -11.36 -3.71 9.78
N ASP A 95 -10.36 -4.56 9.49
CA ASP A 95 -9.87 -5.59 10.40
C ASP A 95 -8.37 -5.41 10.59
N VAL A 96 -8.01 -4.91 11.77
CA VAL A 96 -6.63 -4.59 12.15
C VAL A 96 -5.76 -5.84 12.20
N ARG A 97 -6.29 -6.96 12.69
CA ARG A 97 -5.53 -8.20 12.78
C ARG A 97 -5.25 -8.73 11.38
N ALA A 98 -6.28 -8.87 10.55
CA ALA A 98 -6.11 -9.35 9.18
C ALA A 98 -5.16 -8.44 8.37
N SER A 99 -5.25 -7.12 8.58
CA SER A 99 -4.37 -6.14 7.91
C SER A 99 -2.89 -6.25 8.27
N VAL A 100 -2.54 -6.97 9.33
CA VAL A 100 -1.15 -7.15 9.79
C VAL A 100 -0.65 -8.58 9.53
N TYR A 101 -1.54 -9.58 9.50
CA TYR A 101 -1.13 -10.99 9.41
C TYR A 101 -1.53 -11.69 8.11
N ASP A 102 -2.60 -11.25 7.45
CA ASP A 102 -3.18 -11.96 6.30
C ASP A 102 -2.82 -11.29 4.95
N ARG A 103 -1.92 -10.30 4.98
CA ARG A 103 -1.56 -9.51 3.79
C ARG A 103 -0.82 -10.34 2.73
N PRO A 104 -1.07 -10.09 1.43
CA PRO A 104 -0.35 -10.73 0.34
C PRO A 104 1.16 -10.41 0.39
N GLY A 105 1.99 -11.46 0.41
CA GLY A 105 3.45 -11.33 0.49
C GLY A 105 3.98 -11.00 1.89
N ASP A 106 3.15 -11.11 2.93
CA ASP A 106 3.53 -10.88 4.33
C ASP A 106 3.97 -12.16 5.06
N LEU A 107 4.46 -13.15 4.29
CA LEU A 107 5.23 -14.28 4.83
C LEU A 107 6.62 -13.78 5.29
N TYR A 108 6.70 -12.81 6.21
CA TYR A 108 7.79 -12.45 7.15
C TYR A 108 9.28 -12.50 6.69
N ARG A 109 9.60 -12.80 5.43
CA ARG A 109 10.94 -13.28 5.00
C ARG A 109 11.38 -12.78 3.63
N GLU A 110 10.55 -12.09 2.85
CA GLU A 110 10.91 -11.72 1.46
C GLU A 110 11.29 -10.25 1.25
N SER A 111 11.43 -9.44 2.29
CA SER A 111 12.00 -8.09 2.13
C SER A 111 13.51 -8.16 2.32
N GLU A 112 14.27 -7.98 1.23
CA GLU A 112 15.75 -7.87 1.23
C GLU A 112 16.26 -6.81 2.22
N SER A 113 15.42 -5.83 2.57
CA SER A 113 15.74 -4.73 3.48
C SER A 113 15.33 -4.95 4.93
N GLY A 114 14.68 -6.08 5.27
CA GLY A 114 14.15 -6.34 6.61
C GLY A 114 13.04 -5.39 7.07
N ARG A 115 12.57 -4.47 6.21
CA ARG A 115 11.45 -3.58 6.50
C ARG A 115 10.12 -4.28 6.23
N GLU A 116 9.24 -4.27 7.23
CA GLU A 116 7.83 -4.64 7.09
C GLU A 116 7.16 -3.65 6.14
N ARG A 117 6.46 -4.18 5.12
CA ARG A 117 5.72 -3.35 4.17
C ARG A 117 4.57 -2.67 4.88
N SER A 118 4.26 -1.43 4.51
CA SER A 118 3.09 -0.74 5.08
C SER A 118 1.78 -1.27 4.48
N VAL A 119 0.67 -0.98 5.15
CA VAL A 119 -0.68 -1.22 4.60
C VAL A 119 -0.87 -0.48 3.27
N GLY A 120 -0.42 0.78 3.19
CA GLY A 120 -0.52 1.59 1.97
C GLY A 120 0.21 0.98 0.77
N GLU A 121 1.44 0.48 0.96
CA GLU A 121 2.20 -0.22 -0.10
C GLU A 121 1.50 -1.50 -0.58
N SER A 122 0.75 -2.16 0.31
CA SER A 122 -0.01 -3.37 -0.02
C SER A 122 -1.27 -3.01 -0.82
N VAL A 123 -1.95 -1.92 -0.46
CA VAL A 123 -3.05 -1.33 -1.25
C VAL A 123 -2.56 -0.91 -2.64
N GLU A 124 -1.41 -0.24 -2.73
CA GLU A 124 -0.82 0.19 -4.01
C GLU A 124 -0.70 -0.97 -5.00
N ARG A 125 -0.15 -2.11 -4.55
CA ARG A 125 -0.01 -3.31 -5.40
C ARG A 125 -1.35 -3.84 -5.88
N VAL A 126 -2.32 -3.95 -4.98
CA VAL A 126 -3.64 -4.50 -5.31
C VAL A 126 -4.35 -3.60 -6.32
N VAL A 127 -4.31 -2.27 -6.12
CA VAL A 127 -4.89 -1.29 -7.05
C VAL A 127 -4.15 -1.30 -8.39
N THR A 128 -2.81 -1.39 -8.39
CA THR A 128 -2.00 -1.47 -9.61
C THR A 128 -2.29 -2.72 -10.42
N LEU A 129 -2.46 -3.87 -9.74
CA LEU A 129 -2.80 -5.13 -10.40
C LEU A 129 -4.20 -5.06 -11.03
N ALA A 130 -5.18 -4.53 -10.29
CA ALA A 130 -6.53 -4.32 -10.80
C ALA A 130 -6.56 -3.39 -12.03
N LEU A 131 -5.73 -2.34 -12.06
CA LEU A 131 -5.57 -1.48 -13.23
C LEU A 131 -4.99 -2.24 -14.43
N ARG A 132 -3.96 -3.06 -14.22
CA ARG A 132 -3.30 -3.83 -15.28
C ARG A 132 -4.23 -4.85 -15.92
N GLU A 133 -5.01 -5.56 -15.09
CA GLU A 133 -6.03 -6.50 -15.57
C GLU A 133 -7.05 -5.77 -16.45
N PHE A 134 -7.55 -4.63 -16.00
CA PHE A 134 -8.49 -3.82 -16.76
C PHE A 134 -7.92 -3.34 -18.11
N ALA A 135 -6.68 -2.84 -18.10
CA ALA A 135 -5.98 -2.40 -19.30
C ALA A 135 -5.78 -3.52 -20.34
N GLY A 136 -5.66 -4.77 -19.89
CA GLY A 136 -5.49 -5.93 -20.77
C GLY A 136 -6.77 -6.40 -21.46
N THR A 137 -7.96 -6.13 -20.89
CA THR A 137 -9.22 -6.70 -21.38
C THR A 137 -10.06 -5.76 -22.24
N ASP A 138 -10.11 -4.45 -21.93
CA ASP A 138 -11.12 -3.52 -22.49
C ASP A 138 -10.51 -2.23 -23.06
N GLY A 139 -9.42 -2.33 -23.85
CA GLY A 139 -8.80 -1.14 -24.45
C GLY A 139 -9.63 -0.42 -25.54
N SER A 140 -10.72 -1.03 -26.02
CA SER A 140 -11.29 -0.72 -27.36
C SER A 140 -12.15 0.53 -27.47
N ASN A 141 -12.38 1.29 -26.40
CA ASN A 141 -12.87 2.67 -26.42
C ASN A 141 -12.66 3.19 -25.00
N GLY A 142 -11.67 4.07 -24.80
CA GLY A 142 -11.22 4.51 -23.48
C GLY A 142 -12.41 4.85 -22.58
N PRO A 143 -12.72 4.03 -21.56
CA PRO A 143 -13.85 4.31 -20.70
C PRO A 143 -13.61 5.65 -20.02
N ALA A 144 -14.68 6.41 -19.80
CA ALA A 144 -14.61 7.60 -18.97
C ALA A 144 -13.85 7.28 -17.67
N PRO A 145 -12.96 8.18 -17.18
CA PRO A 145 -12.14 7.92 -15.99
C PRO A 145 -12.92 7.32 -14.80
N ASP A 146 -14.19 7.70 -14.66
CA ASP A 146 -15.11 7.20 -13.65
C ASP A 146 -15.42 5.69 -13.78
N ILE A 147 -15.58 5.18 -15.01
CA ILE A 147 -15.83 3.75 -15.25
C ILE A 147 -14.60 2.93 -14.87
N VAL A 148 -13.40 3.40 -15.27
CA VAL A 148 -12.13 2.76 -14.90
C VAL A 148 -11.97 2.76 -13.39
N GLY A 149 -12.16 3.93 -12.75
CA GLY A 149 -12.07 4.08 -11.30
C GLY A 149 -13.01 3.12 -10.56
N ASN A 150 -14.27 3.02 -10.99
CA ASN A 150 -15.25 2.15 -10.35
C ASN A 150 -14.90 0.67 -10.44
N ARG A 151 -14.42 0.21 -11.60
CA ARG A 151 -14.05 -1.20 -11.81
C ARG A 151 -12.76 -1.59 -11.12
N VAL A 152 -11.74 -0.71 -11.17
CA VAL A 152 -10.50 -0.88 -10.39
C VAL A 152 -10.81 -0.92 -8.90
N ARG A 153 -11.72 -0.05 -8.43
CA ARG A 153 -12.17 -0.04 -7.03
C ARG A 153 -12.91 -1.31 -6.64
N ASP A 154 -13.79 -1.87 -7.48
CA ASP A 154 -14.45 -3.16 -7.22
C ASP A 154 -13.43 -4.29 -7.05
N GLU A 155 -12.51 -4.43 -8.01
CA GLU A 155 -11.52 -5.50 -7.99
C GLU A 155 -10.56 -5.36 -6.81
N ALA A 156 -10.07 -4.13 -6.59
CA ALA A 156 -9.18 -3.84 -5.49
C ALA A 156 -9.85 -4.06 -4.14
N ASP A 157 -11.11 -3.64 -3.96
CA ASP A 157 -11.85 -3.84 -2.71
C ASP A 157 -12.09 -5.33 -2.42
N ARG A 158 -12.52 -6.10 -3.42
CA ARG A 158 -12.72 -7.56 -3.27
C ARG A 158 -11.45 -8.28 -2.83
N THR A 159 -10.30 -7.83 -3.34
CA THR A 159 -9.00 -8.39 -2.95
C THR A 159 -8.50 -7.87 -1.61
N ALA A 160 -8.65 -6.57 -1.35
CA ALA A 160 -8.24 -5.92 -0.11
C ALA A 160 -9.01 -6.40 1.11
N MET A 161 -10.31 -6.66 0.95
CA MET A 161 -11.19 -7.10 2.02
C MET A 161 -10.78 -8.47 2.58
N ARG A 162 -10.12 -9.34 1.79
CA ARG A 162 -9.62 -10.63 2.27
C ARG A 162 -8.55 -10.51 3.36
N TRP A 163 -7.88 -9.36 3.44
CA TRP A 163 -6.87 -9.05 4.44
C TRP A 163 -7.24 -7.80 5.24
N GLY A 164 -8.54 -7.51 5.39
CA GLY A 164 -9.01 -6.52 6.38
C GLY A 164 -8.91 -5.06 5.96
N VAL A 165 -8.78 -4.74 4.68
CA VAL A 165 -8.81 -3.36 4.18
C VAL A 165 -9.96 -3.14 3.21
N ARG A 166 -10.64 -2.01 3.35
CA ARG A 166 -11.71 -1.57 2.45
C ARG A 166 -11.21 -0.46 1.54
N VAL A 167 -11.33 -0.64 0.24
CA VAL A 167 -11.05 0.38 -0.78
C VAL A 167 -12.37 1.05 -1.13
N ARG A 168 -12.52 2.31 -0.72
CA ARG A 168 -13.79 3.04 -0.84
C ARG A 168 -13.94 3.76 -2.17
N ARG A 169 -12.85 4.33 -2.66
CA ARG A 169 -12.86 5.12 -3.89
C ARG A 169 -11.52 5.05 -4.59
N VAL A 170 -11.56 5.02 -5.92
CA VAL A 170 -10.38 5.16 -6.77
C VAL A 170 -10.69 6.26 -7.77
N GLU A 171 -9.92 7.34 -7.69
CA GLU A 171 -9.95 8.43 -8.66
C GLU A 171 -8.87 8.19 -9.72
N VAL A 172 -9.28 8.27 -10.98
CA VAL A 172 -8.39 8.12 -12.13
C VAL A 172 -8.28 9.48 -12.80
N ARG A 173 -7.05 9.96 -13.00
CA ARG A 173 -6.78 11.21 -13.71
C ARG A 173 -5.81 10.96 -14.85
N PRO A 174 -6.17 11.31 -16.10
CA PRO A 174 -5.21 11.29 -17.19
C PRO A 174 -4.10 12.28 -16.85
N MET A 175 -2.84 11.84 -16.94
CA MET A 175 -1.73 12.77 -16.93
C MET A 175 -1.41 13.13 -18.37
N GLU A 176 -1.05 14.38 -18.60
CA GLU A 176 -0.50 14.77 -19.90
C GLU A 176 0.73 13.90 -20.18
N PRO A 177 0.83 13.29 -21.37
CA PRO A 177 2.06 12.64 -21.76
C PRO A 177 3.17 13.69 -21.75
N SER A 178 4.31 13.37 -21.10
CA SER A 178 5.51 14.21 -21.21
C SER A 178 5.80 14.46 -22.71
N PRO A 179 6.07 15.69 -23.15
CA PRO A 179 6.12 16.09 -24.57
C PRO A 179 7.25 15.44 -25.40
N SER A 180 7.89 14.37 -24.94
CA SER A 180 9.00 13.70 -25.61
C SER A 180 8.74 12.23 -25.92
N SER A 181 8.12 11.97 -27.06
CA SER A 181 8.33 10.71 -27.80
C SER A 181 8.12 10.83 -29.32
N HIS A 182 7.59 11.95 -29.82
CA HIS A 182 7.59 12.24 -31.25
C HIS A 182 8.82 13.08 -31.61
N GLY A 183 10.00 12.45 -31.57
CA GLY A 183 11.06 12.89 -32.47
C GLY A 183 10.60 12.56 -33.90
N PRO A 184 10.65 13.49 -34.87
CA PRO A 184 10.24 13.18 -36.23
C PRO A 184 11.15 12.06 -36.74
N HIS A 185 10.54 10.91 -37.07
CA HIS A 185 11.17 9.89 -37.91
C HIS A 185 11.39 10.51 -39.30
N HIS A 186 12.44 11.32 -39.44
CA HIS A 186 13.00 11.75 -40.71
C HIS A 186 13.71 10.55 -41.34
N GLY A 187 13.37 10.31 -42.60
CA GLY A 187 13.53 9.03 -43.25
C GLY A 187 14.96 8.63 -43.62
N GLN A 188 15.08 7.35 -43.95
CA GLN A 188 16.06 6.91 -44.93
C GLN A 188 15.31 6.05 -45.97
N HIS A 189 14.66 6.74 -46.90
CA HIS A 189 14.47 6.18 -48.24
C HIS A 189 15.88 6.10 -48.85
N HIS A 190 16.41 4.88 -48.97
CA HIS A 190 17.61 4.64 -49.76
C HIS A 190 17.29 4.92 -51.23
N THR A 191 17.62 6.13 -51.68
CA THR A 191 17.69 6.47 -53.10
C THR A 191 18.85 5.71 -53.72
N ASN A 192 18.56 4.65 -54.47
CA ASN A 192 19.57 3.90 -55.21
C ASN A 192 19.86 4.65 -56.52
N ILE A 193 20.94 5.42 -56.53
CA ILE A 193 21.42 6.19 -57.69
C ILE A 193 22.14 5.25 -58.66
N HIS A 194 21.54 5.08 -59.83
CA HIS A 194 22.14 4.46 -61.01
C HIS A 194 23.36 5.29 -61.46
N ARG A 195 24.55 4.66 -61.51
CA ARG A 195 25.70 5.21 -62.24
C ARG A 195 26.51 4.08 -62.87
N GLY A 196 26.70 4.15 -64.19
CA GLY A 196 27.80 3.46 -64.88
C GLY A 196 27.43 2.65 -66.12
N SER A 197 26.81 3.27 -67.13
CA SER A 197 26.93 2.80 -68.50
C SER A 197 28.33 3.16 -69.00
N ASN A 198 29.21 2.15 -69.15
CA ASN A 198 30.41 2.25 -69.96
C ASN A 198 30.24 1.31 -71.16
N LYS A 199 30.38 1.85 -72.37
CA LYS A 199 30.48 1.07 -73.62
C LYS A 199 31.56 1.71 -74.51
N PRO A 200 32.14 0.90 -75.42
CA PRO A 200 33.58 0.82 -75.68
C PRO A 200 34.16 1.97 -76.50
#